data_AF-A0A087TCD3-F1
#
_entry.id   AF-A0A087TCD3-F1
#
_cell.length_a   1.000
_cell.length_b   1.000
_cell.length_c   1.000
_cell.angle_alpha   90.00
_cell.angle_beta   90.00
_cell.angle_gamma   90.00
#
_symmetry.space_group_name_H-M   'P 1'
#
loop_
_entity.id
_entity.type
_entity.pdbx_description
1 polymer ?
#
loop_
_entity_poly.entity_id
_entity_poly.type
_entity_poly.pdbx_seq_one_letter_code
_entity_poly.pdbx_strand_id
1 'polypeptide(L)'
;MKLLALIHLFKFICLLNLVAGQAPYYGPARYVDDDLRGDYCRNRYPVTCCRERDDTCSVPILGTVCYCDMFCNRTNNADCCPDFQAVCLGISPVPPPGQLTQKFCHYQGRKYYLGQTVKINCNKCTCQLKENEILDFACEQNVCLVRSELINTINDGRYGWKASNYSIFWGKTLNDGIKHRLGTFKPIRPTMEMTEIHQIMKGPLPPTFDARQKWRNLITPIRDQGDCAASWAFSTTALASDRLAIESLGVERMELSPQHLLS
;
A
#
# COMPACT_ATOMS: atom_id res chain seq x y z
N MET A 1 -18.56 -44.52 -33.41
CA MET A 1 -19.93 -43.97 -33.30
C MET A 1 -20.27 -43.91 -31.81
N LYS A 2 -20.35 -42.80 -31.09
CA LYS A 2 -20.80 -41.45 -31.40
C LYS A 2 -19.98 -40.47 -30.53
N LEU A 3 -19.13 -39.65 -31.14
CA LEU A 3 -18.53 -38.49 -30.50
C LEU A 3 -18.10 -37.49 -31.59
N LEU A 4 -19.07 -36.97 -32.36
CA LEU A 4 -18.80 -36.01 -33.45
C LEU A 4 -20.02 -35.15 -33.85
N ALA A 5 -21.02 -34.99 -32.97
CA ALA A 5 -22.26 -34.30 -33.31
C ALA A 5 -22.65 -33.19 -32.32
N LEU A 6 -21.67 -32.44 -31.79
CA LEU A 6 -21.95 -31.30 -30.91
C LEU A 6 -21.12 -30.03 -31.19
N ILE A 7 -20.36 -30.00 -32.29
CA ILE A 7 -19.54 -28.83 -32.67
C ILE A 7 -20.18 -27.99 -33.79
N HIS A 8 -21.27 -28.46 -34.42
CA HIS A 8 -21.94 -27.74 -35.51
C HIS A 8 -23.17 -26.93 -35.11
N LEU A 9 -23.57 -26.88 -33.83
CA LEU A 9 -24.74 -26.09 -33.38
C LEU A 9 -24.39 -24.70 -32.82
N PHE A 10 -23.11 -24.34 -32.70
CA PHE A 10 -22.67 -23.05 -32.12
C PHE A 10 -22.17 -22.03 -33.15
N LYS A 11 -22.41 -22.25 -34.44
CA LYS A 11 -22.01 -21.33 -35.53
C LYS A 11 -23.16 -20.60 -36.24
N PHE A 12 -24.40 -20.68 -35.71
CA PHE A 12 -25.57 -20.13 -36.39
C PHE A 12 -26.48 -19.22 -35.54
N ILE A 13 -25.94 -18.57 -34.51
CA ILE A 13 -26.65 -17.50 -33.77
C ILE A 13 -25.68 -16.35 -33.47
N CYS A 14 -25.19 -15.69 -34.52
CA CYS A 14 -24.51 -14.40 -34.37
C CYS A 14 -24.68 -13.48 -35.59
N LEU A 15 -25.82 -13.60 -36.28
CA LEU A 15 -26.21 -12.71 -37.36
C LEU A 15 -27.70 -12.45 -37.21
N LEU A 16 -28.06 -11.45 -36.39
CA LEU A 16 -29.28 -10.66 -36.51
C LEU A 16 -29.20 -9.46 -35.56
N ASN A 17 -29.12 -8.28 -36.18
CA ASN A 17 -29.60 -6.98 -35.70
C ASN A 17 -28.94 -6.34 -34.47
N LEU A 18 -27.95 -5.48 -34.75
CA LEU A 18 -27.78 -4.20 -34.05
C LEU A 18 -27.75 -3.09 -35.11
N VAL A 19 -28.95 -2.68 -35.55
CA VAL A 19 -29.16 -1.32 -36.05
C VAL A 19 -29.49 -0.48 -34.82
N ALA A 20 -28.51 0.28 -34.34
CA ALA A 20 -28.74 1.30 -33.31
C ALA A 20 -27.69 2.42 -33.49
N GLY A 21 -28.18 3.57 -33.94
CA GLY A 21 -27.63 4.90 -33.66
C GLY A 21 -26.26 5.22 -34.24
N GLN A 22 -26.23 5.84 -35.43
CA GLN A 22 -25.17 6.80 -35.74
C GLN A 22 -25.27 7.92 -34.69
N ALA A 23 -24.30 7.95 -33.78
CA ALA A 23 -24.06 9.13 -32.96
C ALA A 23 -23.82 10.33 -33.90
N PRO A 24 -24.39 11.51 -33.64
CA PRO A 24 -24.07 12.69 -34.43
C PRO A 24 -22.56 12.92 -34.40
N TYR A 25 -21.96 12.98 -35.58
CA TYR A 25 -20.56 13.33 -35.79
C TYR A 25 -20.36 14.79 -35.34
N TYR A 26 -20.08 15.00 -34.05
CA TYR A 26 -19.56 16.28 -33.59
C TYR A 26 -18.15 16.41 -34.17
N GLY A 27 -17.99 17.34 -35.11
CA GLY A 27 -16.71 17.65 -35.74
C GLY A 27 -15.61 17.96 -34.71
N PRO A 28 -14.33 17.91 -35.10
CA PRO A 28 -13.22 18.03 -34.17
C PRO A 28 -13.31 19.36 -33.40
N ALA A 29 -13.44 19.27 -32.08
CA ALA A 29 -13.17 20.39 -31.20
C ALA A 29 -11.74 20.85 -31.48
N ARG A 30 -11.58 22.09 -31.96
CA ARG A 30 -10.28 22.67 -32.31
C ARG A 30 -9.47 22.86 -31.04
N TYR A 31 -8.60 21.90 -30.75
CA TYR A 31 -7.61 21.99 -29.70
C TYR A 31 -6.53 22.99 -30.15
N VAL A 32 -6.43 24.13 -29.45
CA VAL A 32 -5.34 25.09 -29.63
C VAL A 32 -4.19 24.62 -28.76
N ASP A 33 -3.02 24.41 -29.36
CA ASP A 33 -1.79 24.06 -28.65
C ASP A 33 -1.48 25.11 -27.56
N ASP A 34 -1.03 24.68 -26.37
CA ASP A 34 -0.72 25.58 -25.26
C ASP A 34 0.38 26.59 -25.63
N ASP A 35 1.30 26.20 -26.53
CA ASP A 35 2.39 27.05 -27.03
C ASP A 35 1.91 28.17 -27.98
N LEU A 36 0.67 28.09 -28.47
CA LEU A 36 0.06 29.09 -29.36
C LEU A 36 -0.94 30.00 -28.64
N ARG A 37 -1.14 29.85 -27.33
CA ARG A 37 -2.08 30.68 -26.56
C ARG A 37 -1.57 32.11 -26.40
N GLY A 38 -2.42 33.08 -26.73
CA GLY A 38 -2.11 34.51 -26.61
C GLY A 38 -3.28 35.39 -27.02
N ASP A 39 -3.19 36.67 -26.66
CA ASP A 39 -4.13 37.73 -27.06
C ASP A 39 -3.60 38.44 -28.31
N TYR A 40 -3.98 37.94 -29.50
CA TYR A 40 -3.49 38.43 -30.80
C TYR A 40 -4.51 39.39 -31.42
N CYS A 41 -5.70 38.89 -31.79
CA CYS A 41 -6.78 39.72 -32.31
C CYS A 41 -7.32 40.69 -31.27
N ARG A 42 -7.28 40.31 -29.98
CA ARG A 42 -7.71 41.19 -28.89
C ARG A 42 -6.86 42.45 -28.74
N ASN A 43 -5.56 42.36 -29.02
CA ASN A 43 -4.62 43.46 -28.84
C ASN A 43 -4.30 44.21 -30.15
N ARG A 44 -4.92 43.82 -31.27
CA ARG A 44 -4.78 44.52 -32.55
C ARG A 44 -5.41 45.92 -32.45
N TYR A 45 -4.74 46.93 -33.00
CA TYR A 45 -5.28 48.28 -33.11
C TYR A 45 -5.56 48.66 -34.58
N PRO A 46 -6.77 49.14 -34.93
CA PRO A 46 -7.96 49.22 -34.08
C PRO A 46 -8.47 47.82 -33.67
N VAL A 47 -9.10 47.74 -32.49
CA VAL A 47 -9.66 46.51 -31.89
C VAL A 47 -10.95 46.10 -32.62
N THR A 48 -10.85 45.95 -33.93
CA THR A 48 -11.95 45.63 -34.83
C THR A 48 -11.46 44.63 -35.85
N CYS A 49 -12.14 43.49 -35.94
CA CYS A 49 -11.84 42.47 -36.93
C CYS A 49 -12.20 42.97 -38.34
N CYS A 50 -11.39 42.63 -39.33
CA CYS A 50 -11.59 43.10 -40.70
C CYS A 50 -12.73 42.32 -41.37
N ARG A 51 -13.61 43.01 -42.09
CA ARG A 51 -14.85 42.44 -42.63
C ARG A 51 -14.64 41.52 -43.81
N GLU A 52 -13.55 41.70 -44.54
CA GLU A 52 -13.16 40.91 -45.71
C GLU A 52 -11.72 40.41 -45.52
N ARG A 53 -11.24 39.58 -46.44
CA ARG A 53 -9.83 39.18 -46.47
C ARG A 53 -8.97 40.43 -46.61
N ASP A 54 -8.11 40.67 -45.64
CA ASP A 54 -7.27 41.86 -45.59
C ASP A 54 -5.89 41.47 -45.08
N ASP A 55 -4.89 41.52 -45.97
CA ASP A 55 -3.53 41.12 -45.63
C ASP A 55 -2.88 42.09 -44.60
N THR A 56 -3.44 43.30 -44.43
CA THR A 56 -3.08 44.26 -43.36
C THR A 56 -3.74 43.94 -42.02
N CYS A 57 -4.65 42.97 -42.00
CA CYS A 57 -5.31 42.44 -40.81
C CYS A 57 -4.49 41.34 -40.13
N SER A 58 -3.17 41.46 -40.19
CA SER A 58 -2.21 40.50 -39.66
C SER A 58 -1.57 40.97 -38.35
N VAL A 59 -1.17 40.01 -37.52
CA VAL A 59 -0.43 40.23 -36.27
C VAL A 59 0.70 39.20 -36.14
N PRO A 60 1.86 39.57 -35.56
CA PRO A 60 2.98 38.63 -35.41
C PRO A 60 2.65 37.45 -34.48
N ILE A 61 3.05 36.23 -34.88
CA ILE A 61 2.96 35.01 -34.07
C ILE A 61 4.18 34.11 -34.35
N LEU A 62 4.94 33.73 -33.31
CA LEU A 62 6.07 32.78 -33.40
C LEU A 62 7.00 32.93 -34.63
N GLY A 63 7.34 34.16 -35.02
CA GLY A 63 8.23 34.45 -36.16
C GLY A 63 7.55 34.50 -37.53
N THR A 64 6.23 34.32 -37.59
CA THR A 64 5.37 34.53 -38.77
C THR A 64 4.25 35.53 -38.44
N VAL A 65 3.20 35.58 -39.26
CA VAL A 65 2.00 36.38 -39.01
C VAL A 65 0.74 35.52 -39.07
N CYS A 66 -0.28 35.87 -38.28
CA CYS A 66 -1.63 35.32 -38.37
C CYS A 66 -2.65 36.42 -38.64
N TYR A 67 -3.84 36.05 -39.11
CA TYR A 67 -4.88 37.00 -39.53
C TYR A 67 -6.09 37.02 -38.58
N CYS A 68 -6.66 38.23 -38.42
CA CYS A 68 -7.82 38.54 -37.59
C CYS A 68 -9.02 39.05 -38.41
N ASP A 69 -9.16 38.55 -39.63
CA ASP A 69 -10.21 38.94 -40.57
C ASP A 69 -11.32 37.89 -40.69
N MET A 70 -12.48 38.28 -41.22
CA MET A 70 -13.64 37.38 -41.34
C MET A 70 -13.42 36.24 -42.34
N PHE A 71 -12.34 36.25 -43.13
CA PHE A 71 -11.96 35.11 -43.97
C PHE A 71 -11.57 33.88 -43.12
N CYS A 72 -11.20 34.09 -41.87
CA CYS A 72 -10.98 33.04 -40.87
C CYS A 72 -12.27 32.35 -40.40
N ASN A 73 -13.45 32.79 -40.83
CA ASN A 73 -14.72 32.09 -40.63
C ASN A 73 -14.91 30.98 -41.69
N ARG A 74 -13.95 30.05 -41.78
CA ARG A 74 -14.00 28.89 -42.70
C ARG A 74 -13.56 27.61 -42.00
N THR A 75 -13.69 26.49 -42.69
CA THR A 75 -13.35 25.17 -42.12
C THR A 75 -11.83 24.96 -41.99
N ASN A 76 -11.04 25.60 -42.86
CA ASN A 76 -9.57 25.52 -42.86
C ASN A 76 -8.92 26.83 -42.41
N ASN A 77 -8.34 26.84 -41.20
CA ASN A 77 -7.89 28.04 -40.49
C ASN A 77 -6.37 28.10 -40.29
N ALA A 78 -5.60 27.54 -41.22
CA ALA A 78 -4.15 27.38 -41.07
C ALA A 78 -3.38 28.69 -40.77
N ASP A 79 -3.87 29.84 -41.25
CA ASP A 79 -3.22 31.15 -41.08
C ASP A 79 -3.95 32.07 -40.08
N CYS A 80 -4.97 31.56 -39.39
CA CYS A 80 -5.83 32.37 -38.52
C CYS A 80 -5.29 32.44 -37.11
N CYS A 81 -5.45 33.59 -36.45
CA CYS A 81 -4.99 33.73 -35.08
C CYS A 81 -5.76 32.81 -34.13
N PRO A 82 -5.10 32.21 -33.12
CA PRO A 82 -5.72 31.30 -32.18
C PRO A 82 -6.93 31.87 -31.43
N ASP A 83 -6.96 33.18 -31.19
CA ASP A 83 -8.04 33.89 -30.51
C ASP A 83 -9.11 34.47 -31.45
N PHE A 84 -8.98 34.32 -32.77
CA PHE A 84 -9.92 34.85 -33.77
C PHE A 84 -11.38 34.45 -33.47
N GLN A 85 -11.61 33.17 -33.18
CA GLN A 85 -12.95 32.65 -32.97
C GLN A 85 -13.60 33.21 -31.69
N ALA A 86 -12.78 33.49 -30.66
CA ALA A 86 -13.23 34.11 -29.43
C ALA A 86 -13.45 35.63 -29.57
N VAL A 87 -12.56 36.32 -30.28
CA VAL A 87 -12.56 37.79 -30.38
C VAL A 87 -13.48 38.30 -31.50
N CYS A 88 -13.39 37.70 -32.69
CA CYS A 88 -14.11 38.14 -33.88
C CYS A 88 -15.48 37.49 -34.06
N LEU A 89 -15.63 36.22 -33.64
CA LEU A 89 -16.92 35.50 -33.73
C LEU A 89 -17.66 35.45 -32.38
N GLY A 90 -17.05 35.90 -31.28
CA GLY A 90 -17.64 35.84 -29.95
C GLY A 90 -17.87 34.42 -29.42
N ILE A 91 -17.27 33.42 -30.07
CA ILE A 91 -17.40 32.01 -29.67
C ILE A 91 -16.36 31.74 -28.60
N SER A 92 -16.79 31.74 -27.34
CA SER A 92 -15.91 31.35 -26.24
C SER A 92 -15.43 29.91 -26.44
N PRO A 93 -14.13 29.62 -26.29
CA PRO A 93 -13.65 28.24 -26.35
C PRO A 93 -14.37 27.45 -25.26
N VAL A 94 -14.90 26.27 -25.63
CA VAL A 94 -15.45 25.33 -24.65
C VAL A 94 -14.35 25.07 -23.63
N PRO A 95 -14.61 25.25 -22.32
CA PRO A 95 -13.60 24.94 -21.31
C PRO A 95 -13.15 23.49 -21.52
N PRO A 96 -11.86 23.18 -21.28
CA PRO A 96 -11.35 21.84 -21.47
C PRO A 96 -12.26 20.84 -20.75
N PRO A 97 -12.63 19.70 -21.37
CA PRO A 97 -13.43 18.68 -20.71
C PRO A 97 -12.72 18.37 -19.38
N GLY A 98 -13.48 18.54 -18.30
CA GLY A 98 -12.98 18.77 -16.95
C GLY A 98 -11.67 18.05 -16.66
N GLN A 99 -10.68 18.82 -16.24
CA GLN A 99 -9.46 18.32 -15.63
C GLN A 99 -9.88 17.22 -14.65
N LEU A 100 -9.65 15.95 -15.02
CA LEU A 100 -10.02 14.80 -14.21
C LEU A 100 -9.31 15.01 -12.87
N THR A 101 -10.03 15.53 -11.87
CA THR A 101 -9.56 15.54 -10.50
C THR A 101 -9.47 14.06 -10.13
N GLN A 102 -8.30 13.46 -10.38
CA GLN A 102 -8.05 12.06 -10.06
C GLN A 102 -8.36 11.92 -8.59
N LYS A 103 -9.42 11.18 -8.26
CA LYS A 103 -9.81 10.93 -6.88
C LYS A 103 -8.74 10.01 -6.29
N PHE A 104 -8.10 10.44 -5.19
CA PHE A 104 -7.10 9.66 -4.47
C PHE A 104 -7.35 9.67 -2.96
N CYS A 105 -6.97 8.58 -2.29
CA CYS A 105 -6.84 8.50 -0.84
C CYS A 105 -5.44 8.99 -0.45
N HIS A 106 -5.29 9.48 0.78
CA HIS A 106 -4.01 9.98 1.28
C HIS A 106 -3.58 9.20 2.53
N TYR A 107 -2.36 8.68 2.52
CA TYR A 107 -1.78 8.01 3.68
C TYR A 107 -0.29 8.33 3.80
N GLN A 108 0.12 8.84 4.97
CA GLN A 108 1.52 9.18 5.30
C GLN A 108 2.23 10.04 4.23
N GLY A 109 1.55 11.05 3.69
CA GLY A 109 2.14 11.93 2.67
C GLY A 109 2.10 11.40 1.24
N ARG A 110 1.58 10.18 1.02
CA ARG A 110 1.47 9.54 -0.30
C ARG A 110 0.02 9.49 -0.78
N LYS A 111 -0.17 9.71 -2.08
CA LYS A 111 -1.46 9.59 -2.78
C LYS A 111 -1.64 8.18 -3.31
N TYR A 112 -2.81 7.61 -3.06
CA TYR A 112 -3.23 6.28 -3.53
C TYR A 112 -4.48 6.44 -4.39
N TYR A 113 -4.41 6.05 -5.66
CA TYR A 113 -5.56 6.12 -6.57
C TYR A 113 -6.57 5.01 -6.29
N LEU A 114 -7.77 5.14 -6.84
CA LEU A 114 -8.84 4.16 -6.70
C LEU A 114 -8.36 2.73 -7.03
N GLY A 115 -8.66 1.77 -6.14
CA GLY A 115 -8.24 0.37 -6.27
C GLY A 115 -6.79 0.09 -5.82
N GLN A 116 -5.96 1.10 -5.61
CA GLN A 116 -4.61 0.89 -5.07
C GLN A 116 -4.68 0.49 -3.60
N THR A 117 -3.70 -0.31 -3.19
CA THR A 117 -3.64 -0.90 -1.85
C THR A 117 -2.40 -0.47 -1.09
N VAL A 118 -2.54 -0.35 0.23
CA VAL A 118 -1.47 -0.06 1.17
C VAL A 118 -1.62 -0.99 2.37
N LYS A 119 -0.50 -1.42 2.95
CA LYS A 119 -0.51 -2.17 4.20
C LYS A 119 -0.40 -1.20 5.37
N ILE A 120 -1.45 -1.10 6.18
CA ILE A 120 -1.50 -0.30 7.42
C ILE A 120 -1.39 -1.26 8.60
N ASN A 121 -0.25 -1.24 9.28
CA ASN A 121 0.12 -2.25 10.28
C ASN A 121 -0.02 -3.67 9.70
N CYS A 122 -0.92 -4.50 10.21
CA CYS A 122 -1.14 -5.86 9.71
C CYS A 122 -2.24 -5.95 8.64
N ASN A 123 -3.03 -4.90 8.44
CA ASN A 123 -4.21 -4.92 7.60
C ASN A 123 -3.91 -4.38 6.19
N LYS A 124 -4.44 -5.05 5.18
CA LYS A 124 -4.46 -4.53 3.81
C LYS A 124 -5.63 -3.57 3.64
N CYS A 125 -5.32 -2.37 3.16
CA CYS A 125 -6.25 -1.27 2.96
C CYS A 125 -6.32 -0.90 1.49
N THR A 126 -7.52 -0.86 0.92
CA THR A 126 -7.76 -0.54 -0.50
C THR A 126 -8.46 0.81 -0.59
N CYS A 127 -7.96 1.71 -1.43
CA CYS A 127 -8.60 2.99 -1.66
C CYS A 127 -9.90 2.79 -2.48
N GLN A 128 -11.05 3.14 -1.91
CA GLN A 128 -12.36 2.89 -2.48
C GLN A 128 -13.28 4.09 -2.33
N LEU A 129 -14.29 4.20 -3.21
CA LEU A 129 -15.37 5.17 -3.10
C LEU A 129 -16.41 4.62 -2.10
N LYS A 130 -16.68 5.33 -1.01
CA LYS A 130 -17.76 4.99 -0.07
C LYS A 130 -19.10 5.55 -0.55
N GLU A 131 -20.20 5.13 0.10
CA GLU A 131 -21.59 5.49 -0.25
C GLU A 131 -21.84 6.99 -0.39
N ASN A 132 -21.09 7.83 0.33
CA ASN A 132 -21.22 9.29 0.31
C ASN A 132 -20.35 9.97 -0.76
N GLU A 133 -19.86 9.23 -1.77
CA GLU A 133 -18.86 9.67 -2.77
C GLU A 133 -17.51 10.12 -2.19
N ILE A 134 -17.28 9.87 -0.90
CA ILE A 134 -16.03 10.15 -0.21
C ILE A 134 -15.04 9.01 -0.53
N LEU A 135 -13.83 9.37 -0.95
CA LEU A 135 -12.75 8.40 -1.12
C LEU A 135 -12.09 8.13 0.22
N ASP A 136 -12.04 6.86 0.61
CA ASP A 136 -11.42 6.43 1.86
C ASP A 136 -10.87 5.00 1.74
N PHE A 137 -10.02 4.60 2.68
CA PHE A 137 -9.50 3.25 2.73
C PHE A 137 -10.53 2.27 3.32
N ALA A 138 -10.83 1.22 2.56
CA ALA A 138 -11.47 0.02 3.06
C ALA A 138 -10.39 -0.96 3.51
N CYS A 139 -10.23 -1.12 4.83
CA CYS A 139 -9.23 -1.98 5.46
C CYS A 139 -9.82 -3.28 5.97
N GLU A 140 -9.02 -4.35 5.91
CA GLU A 140 -9.24 -5.54 6.71
C GLU A 140 -9.34 -5.21 8.21
N GLN A 141 -10.09 -6.03 8.95
CA GLN A 141 -10.36 -5.84 10.38
C GLN A 141 -9.59 -6.83 11.25
N ASN A 142 -8.40 -7.26 10.83
CA ASN A 142 -7.59 -8.17 11.64
C ASN A 142 -7.06 -7.44 12.87
N VAL A 143 -7.04 -8.14 14.00
CA VAL A 143 -6.38 -7.67 15.22
C VAL A 143 -4.87 -7.79 14.99
N CYS A 144 -4.17 -6.66 14.97
CA CYS A 144 -2.71 -6.66 14.83
C CYS A 144 -2.02 -7.02 16.15
N LEU A 145 -0.87 -7.68 16.06
CA LEU A 145 -0.10 -8.12 17.22
C LEU A 145 0.43 -6.93 18.03
N VAL A 146 0.97 -5.92 17.33
CA VAL A 146 1.40 -4.65 17.92
C VAL A 146 0.34 -3.59 17.69
N ARG A 147 -0.11 -2.96 18.77
CA ARG A 147 -1.17 -1.95 18.78
C ARG A 147 -0.70 -0.73 19.57
N SER A 148 -0.55 0.41 18.90
CA SER A 148 0.01 1.62 19.51
C SER A 148 -0.85 2.13 20.66
N GLU A 149 -2.17 2.05 20.53
CA GLU A 149 -3.12 2.37 21.59
C GLU A 149 -2.92 1.49 22.83
N LEU A 150 -2.63 0.20 22.65
CA LEU A 150 -2.38 -0.71 23.76
C LEU A 150 -1.05 -0.41 24.45
N ILE A 151 -0.02 -0.09 23.67
CA ILE A 151 1.29 0.34 24.20
C ILE A 151 1.12 1.59 25.09
N ASN A 152 0.36 2.58 24.62
CA ASN A 152 0.12 3.81 25.36
C ASN A 152 -0.64 3.51 26.66
N THR A 153 -1.76 2.78 26.59
CA THR A 153 -2.55 2.43 27.77
C THR A 153 -1.74 1.65 28.82
N ILE A 154 -0.85 0.74 28.39
CA ILE A 154 0.03 0.02 29.32
C ILE A 154 1.02 0.97 29.99
N ASN A 155 1.62 1.88 29.21
CA ASN A 155 2.65 2.79 29.69
C ASN A 155 2.11 3.93 30.57
N ASP A 156 0.81 4.20 30.52
CA ASP A 156 0.13 5.11 31.44
C ASP A 156 0.08 4.54 32.88
N GLY A 157 0.18 3.22 33.02
CA GLY A 157 0.23 2.54 34.32
C GLY A 157 1.65 2.44 34.91
N ARG A 158 1.71 2.13 36.21
CA ARG A 158 2.98 1.92 36.94
C ARG A 158 3.17 0.44 37.29
N TYR A 159 3.68 -0.34 36.34
CA TYR A 159 3.83 -1.80 36.48
C TYR A 159 5.26 -2.30 36.67
N GLY A 160 6.25 -1.39 36.73
CA GLY A 160 7.67 -1.76 36.82
C GLY A 160 8.31 -2.19 35.50
N TRP A 161 7.56 -2.12 34.39
CA TRP A 161 8.03 -2.35 33.02
C TRP A 161 7.31 -1.39 32.06
N LYS A 162 7.80 -1.28 30.82
CA LYS A 162 7.21 -0.46 29.76
C LYS A 162 7.00 -1.29 28.49
N ALA A 163 5.86 -1.09 27.82
CA ALA A 163 5.59 -1.64 26.51
C ALA A 163 6.29 -0.82 25.41
N SER A 164 6.70 -1.48 24.34
CA SER A 164 7.30 -0.83 23.18
C SER A 164 6.95 -1.57 21.89
N ASN A 165 7.16 -0.91 20.75
CA ASN A 165 7.01 -1.50 19.44
C ASN A 165 8.31 -2.18 19.01
N TYR A 166 8.28 -3.51 18.91
CA TYR A 166 9.37 -4.29 18.35
C TYR A 166 9.10 -4.55 16.86
N SER A 167 10.03 -4.13 16.01
CA SER A 167 9.91 -4.22 14.55
C SER A 167 9.62 -5.64 14.04
N ILE A 168 10.16 -6.66 14.70
CA ILE A 168 9.92 -8.08 14.38
C ILE A 168 8.46 -8.52 14.53
N PHE A 169 7.66 -7.78 15.30
CA PHE A 169 6.23 -8.04 15.53
C PHE A 169 5.33 -7.09 14.73
N TRP A 170 5.87 -6.01 14.16
CA TRP A 170 5.10 -5.05 13.40
C TRP A 170 4.54 -5.69 12.12
N GLY A 171 3.26 -5.44 11.84
CA GLY A 171 2.60 -5.96 10.64
C GLY A 171 2.26 -7.45 10.65
N LYS A 172 2.41 -8.12 11.80
CA LYS A 172 1.87 -9.47 12.07
C LYS A 172 0.49 -9.37 12.72
N THR A 173 -0.39 -10.33 12.45
CA THR A 173 -1.68 -10.42 13.16
C THR A 173 -1.48 -11.03 14.55
N LEU A 174 -2.42 -10.79 15.46
CA LEU A 174 -2.45 -11.44 16.77
C LEU A 174 -2.47 -12.96 16.63
N ASN A 175 -3.23 -13.47 15.65
CA ASN A 175 -3.30 -14.90 15.36
C ASN A 175 -1.94 -15.47 14.90
N ASP A 176 -1.19 -14.74 14.08
CA ASP A 176 0.17 -15.15 13.70
C ASP A 176 1.10 -15.20 14.91
N GLY A 177 0.98 -14.22 15.82
CA GLY A 177 1.73 -14.20 17.07
C GLY A 177 1.43 -15.42 17.93
N ILE A 178 0.16 -15.73 18.17
CA ILE A 178 -0.26 -16.91 18.93
C ILE A 178 0.25 -18.18 18.26
N LYS A 179 0.00 -18.33 16.95
CA LYS A 179 0.32 -19.54 16.20
C LYS A 179 1.82 -19.82 16.11
N HIS A 180 2.65 -18.81 15.93
CA HIS A 180 4.08 -19.01 15.64
C HIS A 180 5.00 -18.67 16.82
N ARG A 181 4.56 -17.88 17.80
CA ARG A 181 5.40 -17.49 18.95
C ARG A 181 5.06 -18.22 20.25
N LEU A 182 3.90 -18.88 20.34
CA LEU A 182 3.49 -19.66 21.51
C LEU A 182 3.45 -21.15 21.18
N GLY A 183 4.48 -21.89 21.61
CA GLY A 183 4.64 -23.32 21.29
C GLY A 183 4.38 -24.29 22.43
N THR A 184 4.20 -23.80 23.65
CA THR A 184 4.13 -24.65 24.85
C THR A 184 2.69 -24.93 25.24
N PHE A 185 2.29 -26.19 25.19
CA PHE A 185 0.98 -26.63 25.67
C PHE A 185 0.98 -26.81 27.19
N LYS A 186 -0.22 -26.73 27.78
CA LYS A 186 -0.42 -27.06 29.19
C LYS A 186 0.00 -28.52 29.45
N PRO A 187 0.85 -28.79 30.46
CA PRO A 187 1.25 -30.16 30.78
C PRO A 187 0.07 -31.05 31.19
N ILE A 188 0.24 -32.36 31.03
CA ILE A 188 -0.71 -33.38 31.50
C ILE A 188 -0.71 -33.47 33.03
N ARG A 189 -1.78 -34.03 33.61
CA ARG A 189 -1.97 -34.11 35.08
C ARG A 189 -0.74 -34.68 35.84
N PRO A 190 -0.12 -35.80 35.42
CA PRO A 190 1.06 -36.32 36.12
C PRO A 190 2.21 -35.30 36.23
N THR A 191 2.44 -34.51 35.19
CA THR A 191 3.48 -33.47 35.20
C THR A 191 3.09 -32.30 36.09
N MET A 192 1.81 -31.93 36.11
CA MET A 192 1.27 -30.89 36.99
C MET A 192 1.30 -31.29 38.47
N GLU A 193 1.33 -32.59 38.77
CA GLU A 193 1.35 -33.17 40.12
C GLU A 193 2.77 -33.44 40.63
N MET A 194 3.81 -33.19 39.82
CA MET A 194 5.20 -33.32 40.27
C MET A 194 5.49 -32.34 41.41
N THR A 195 6.06 -32.85 42.51
CA THR A 195 6.49 -32.02 43.64
C THR A 195 7.93 -31.59 43.51
N GLU A 196 8.29 -30.54 44.23
CA GLU A 196 9.65 -30.05 44.33
C GLU A 196 10.61 -31.08 44.93
N ILE A 197 11.87 -30.99 44.54
CA ILE A 197 12.94 -31.77 45.15
C ILE A 197 13.37 -31.06 46.44
N HIS A 198 13.19 -31.69 47.59
CA HIS A 198 13.71 -31.18 48.85
C HIS A 198 15.23 -31.31 48.89
N GLN A 199 15.93 -30.18 48.84
CA GLN A 199 17.38 -30.12 49.06
C GLN A 199 17.69 -29.54 50.43
N ILE A 200 18.68 -30.14 51.12
CA ILE A 200 19.21 -29.59 52.37
C ILE A 200 20.00 -28.33 52.04
N MET A 201 19.42 -27.17 52.35
CA MET A 201 20.07 -25.88 52.10
C MET A 201 21.30 -25.71 52.99
N LYS A 202 22.46 -25.47 52.36
CA LYS A 202 23.70 -25.09 53.06
C LYS A 202 23.79 -23.57 53.16
N GLY A 203 23.00 -22.98 54.06
CA GLY A 203 23.02 -21.54 54.36
C GLY A 203 22.03 -20.69 53.54
N PRO A 204 22.03 -19.37 53.77
CA PRO A 204 21.10 -18.45 53.12
C PRO A 204 21.43 -18.25 51.63
N LEU A 205 20.39 -18.06 50.82
CA LEU A 205 20.55 -17.69 49.40
C LEU A 205 20.98 -16.23 49.27
N PRO A 206 21.74 -15.88 48.21
CA PRO A 206 22.09 -14.49 47.96
C PRO A 206 20.84 -13.66 47.59
N PRO A 207 20.80 -12.37 47.94
CA PRO A 207 19.68 -11.49 47.60
C PRO A 207 19.54 -11.25 46.08
N THR A 208 20.61 -11.47 45.32
CA THR A 208 20.64 -11.38 43.85
C THR A 208 21.45 -12.52 43.27
N PHE A 209 21.01 -13.10 42.16
CA PHE A 209 21.70 -14.17 41.47
C PHE A 209 21.61 -14.02 39.96
N ASP A 210 22.74 -14.19 39.26
CA ASP A 210 22.81 -14.24 37.81
C ASP A 210 23.66 -15.44 37.39
N ALA A 211 23.05 -16.42 36.73
CA ALA A 211 23.70 -17.63 36.27
C ALA A 211 24.89 -17.33 35.35
N ARG A 212 24.82 -16.26 34.54
CA ARG A 212 25.87 -15.85 33.61
C ARG A 212 27.11 -15.32 34.34
N GLN A 213 26.92 -14.76 35.54
CA GLN A 213 28.01 -14.29 36.38
C GLN A 213 28.62 -15.44 37.19
N LYS A 214 27.80 -16.37 37.68
CA LYS A 214 28.24 -17.53 38.46
C LYS A 214 28.97 -18.57 37.61
N TRP A 215 28.43 -18.89 36.44
CA TRP A 215 28.96 -19.87 35.49
C TRP A 215 29.32 -19.18 34.17
N ARG A 216 30.34 -18.32 34.24
CA ARG A 216 30.79 -17.51 33.10
C ARG A 216 31.12 -18.41 31.91
N ASN A 217 30.61 -18.05 30.74
CA ASN A 217 30.81 -18.75 29.46
C ASN A 217 30.27 -20.20 29.42
N LEU A 218 29.41 -20.60 30.37
CA LEU A 218 28.73 -21.90 30.37
C LEU A 218 27.22 -21.79 30.12
N ILE A 219 26.69 -20.57 30.01
CA ILE A 219 25.28 -20.30 29.74
C ILE A 219 25.14 -19.98 28.26
N THR A 220 24.22 -20.68 27.59
CA THR A 220 23.93 -20.52 26.17
C THR A 220 23.42 -19.11 25.86
N PRO A 221 23.75 -18.57 24.67
CA PRO A 221 23.27 -17.26 24.24
C PRO A 221 21.77 -17.29 23.92
N ILE A 222 21.19 -16.10 23.74
CA ILE A 222 19.80 -15.97 23.28
C ILE A 222 19.67 -16.52 21.85
N ARG A 223 18.60 -17.28 21.62
CA ARG A 223 18.31 -17.95 20.35
C ARG A 223 16.96 -17.49 19.80
N ASP A 224 16.79 -17.54 18.48
CA ASP A 224 15.53 -17.22 17.81
C ASP A 224 14.84 -18.50 17.31
N GLN A 225 13.61 -18.73 17.77
CA GLN A 225 12.77 -19.84 17.30
C GLN A 225 12.18 -19.59 15.90
N GLY A 226 12.32 -18.38 15.36
CA GLY A 226 11.70 -17.97 14.10
C GLY A 226 10.18 -17.93 14.17
N ASP A 227 9.51 -18.02 13.01
CA ASP A 227 8.06 -18.19 12.94
C ASP A 227 7.66 -19.67 13.07
N CYS A 228 8.24 -20.35 14.07
CA CYS A 228 7.94 -21.73 14.45
C CYS A 228 7.55 -21.75 15.93
N ALA A 229 6.46 -22.45 16.24
CA ALA A 229 5.95 -22.62 17.61
C ALA A 229 6.82 -23.61 18.43
N ALA A 230 8.12 -23.35 18.47
CA ALA A 230 9.15 -24.25 18.98
C ALA A 230 9.77 -23.80 20.31
N SER A 231 9.15 -22.84 21.00
CA SER A 231 9.64 -22.31 22.28
C SER A 231 10.01 -23.42 23.27
N TRP A 232 9.20 -24.48 23.33
CA TRP A 232 9.41 -25.66 24.19
C TRP A 232 10.71 -26.41 23.87
N ALA A 233 11.07 -26.56 22.59
CA ALA A 233 12.27 -27.26 22.18
C ALA A 233 13.52 -26.40 22.41
N PHE A 234 13.41 -25.10 22.11
CA PHE A 234 14.48 -24.14 22.35
C PHE A 234 14.80 -23.99 23.84
N SER A 235 13.79 -23.87 24.71
CA SER A 235 14.01 -23.77 26.15
C SER A 235 14.61 -25.05 26.74
N THR A 236 14.15 -26.22 26.27
CA THR A 236 14.63 -27.53 26.75
C THR A 236 16.09 -27.76 26.36
N THR A 237 16.43 -27.54 25.09
CA THR A 237 17.80 -27.74 24.60
C THR A 237 18.77 -26.72 25.17
N ALA A 238 18.38 -25.45 25.34
CA ALA A 238 19.19 -24.44 26.01
C ALA A 238 19.50 -24.84 27.46
N LEU A 239 18.48 -25.23 28.24
CA LEU A 239 18.68 -25.67 29.63
C LEU A 239 19.55 -26.93 29.72
N ALA A 240 19.33 -27.91 28.85
CA ALA A 240 20.12 -29.13 28.83
C ALA A 240 21.59 -28.88 28.46
N SER A 241 21.85 -27.98 27.50
CA SER A 241 23.20 -27.50 27.17
C SER A 241 23.88 -26.83 28.37
N ASP A 242 23.19 -25.88 29.02
CA ASP A 242 23.73 -25.15 30.17
C ASP A 242 24.07 -26.12 31.31
N ARG A 243 23.16 -27.05 31.62
CA ARG A 243 23.38 -28.04 32.69
C ARG A 243 24.53 -28.99 32.36
N LEU A 244 24.61 -29.48 31.12
CA LEU A 244 25.72 -30.34 30.71
C LEU A 244 27.06 -29.61 30.86
N ALA A 245 27.12 -28.34 30.47
CA ALA A 245 28.31 -27.51 30.64
C ALA A 245 28.66 -27.27 32.12
N ILE A 246 27.67 -27.02 32.98
CA ILE A 246 27.88 -26.78 34.42
C ILE A 246 28.35 -28.05 35.13
N GLU A 247 27.64 -29.16 34.95
CA GLU A 247 27.91 -30.42 35.66
C GLU A 247 29.21 -31.08 35.17
N SER A 248 29.57 -30.89 33.91
CA SER A 248 30.87 -31.34 33.37
C SER A 248 32.04 -30.40 33.70
N LEU A 249 31.83 -29.37 34.52
CA LEU A 249 32.82 -28.33 34.82
C LEU A 249 33.40 -27.66 33.55
N GLY A 250 32.57 -27.57 32.52
CA GLY A 250 32.89 -26.96 31.25
C GLY A 250 33.70 -27.84 30.31
N VAL A 251 33.83 -29.15 30.57
CA VAL A 251 34.42 -30.11 29.62
C VAL A 251 33.50 -30.31 28.42
N GLU A 252 32.21 -30.48 28.67
CA GLU A 252 31.20 -30.70 27.63
C GLU A 252 30.43 -29.40 27.37
N ARG A 253 30.90 -28.62 26.39
CA ARG A 253 30.27 -27.36 25.97
C ARG A 253 29.68 -27.51 24.58
N MET A 254 28.48 -28.04 24.51
CA MET A 254 27.77 -28.22 23.24
C MET A 254 26.41 -27.54 23.27
N GLU A 255 26.10 -26.84 22.18
CA GLU A 255 24.76 -26.33 21.93
C GLU A 255 23.90 -27.46 21.34
N LEU A 256 22.95 -27.95 22.13
CA LEU A 256 22.04 -29.00 21.72
C LEU A 256 21.06 -28.45 20.67
N SER A 257 20.77 -29.28 19.67
CA SER A 257 19.96 -28.93 18.51
C SER A 257 18.46 -28.96 18.85
N PRO A 258 17.75 -27.80 18.83
CA PRO A 258 16.30 -27.76 18.92
C PRO A 258 15.67 -28.44 17.71
N GLN A 259 16.32 -28.35 16.53
CA GLN A 259 15.84 -28.98 15.32
C GLN A 259 15.73 -30.50 15.49
N HIS A 260 16.73 -31.13 16.10
CA HIS A 260 16.72 -32.58 16.31
C HIS A 260 15.62 -33.01 17.30
N LEU A 261 15.29 -32.16 18.28
CA LEU A 261 14.17 -32.42 19.21
C LEU A 261 12.80 -32.20 18.53
N LEU A 262 12.74 -31.35 17.51
CA LEU A 262 11.52 -31.09 16.74
C LEU A 262 11.25 -32.16 15.66
N SER A 263 12.30 -32.70 15.03
CA SER A 263 12.20 -33.62 13.88
C SER A 263 13.44 -34.50 13.71
#